data_AF-A0A7L8D4P3-F1
#
_entry.id   AF-A0A7L8D4P3-F1
#
_cell.length_a   1.000
_cell.length_b   1.000
_cell.length_c   1.000
_cell.angle_alpha   90.00
_cell.angle_beta   90.00
_cell.angle_gamma   90.00
#
_symmetry.space_group_name_H-M   'P 1'
#
loop_
_entity.id
_entity.type
_entity.pdbx_description
1 polymer ?
#
loop_
_entity_poly.entity_id
_entity_poly.type
_entity_poly.pdbx_seq_one_letter_code
_entity_poly.pdbx_strand_id
1 'polypeptide(L)'
;MTPTIITPDQTDKARQIITLMIALDPEAQGHTLARLVAATLHGGPGTALERFASSGTLESEAALAELNELRVPLEQEDWIDTLGRYILLNAGARS
;
A
#
# COMPACT_ATOMS: atom_id res chain seq x y z
N MET A 1 -26.62 -10.51 29.79
CA MET A 1 -26.51 -9.32 28.93
C MET A 1 -25.38 -9.59 27.95
N THR A 2 -25.71 -9.88 26.69
CA THR A 2 -24.72 -10.16 25.64
C THR A 2 -24.32 -8.83 25.02
N PRO A 3 -23.04 -8.46 24.95
CA PRO A 3 -22.65 -7.20 24.34
C PRO A 3 -22.95 -7.25 22.84
N THR A 4 -23.78 -6.31 22.37
CA THR A 4 -23.96 -6.06 20.94
C THR A 4 -22.65 -5.51 20.40
N ILE A 5 -21.95 -6.31 19.59
CA ILE A 5 -20.79 -5.84 18.84
C ILE A 5 -21.33 -4.87 17.78
N ILE A 6 -21.13 -3.57 17.99
CA ILE A 6 -21.41 -2.57 16.96
C ILE A 6 -20.26 -2.66 15.97
N THR A 7 -20.43 -3.46 14.91
CA THR A 7 -19.53 -3.42 13.77
C THR A 7 -19.52 -1.97 13.25
N PRO A 8 -18.37 -1.30 13.14
CA PRO A 8 -18.33 0.07 12.62
C PRO A 8 -19.01 0.10 11.25
N ASP A 9 -19.90 1.09 11.05
CA ASP A 9 -20.59 1.27 9.79
C ASP A 9 -19.54 1.41 8.67
N GLN A 10 -19.56 0.49 7.71
CA GLN A 10 -18.63 0.50 6.60
C GLN A 10 -18.76 1.80 5.79
N THR A 11 -19.94 2.43 5.84
CA THR A 11 -20.21 3.74 5.25
C THR A 11 -19.36 4.84 5.89
N ASP A 12 -19.23 4.84 7.22
CA ASP A 12 -18.46 5.86 7.94
C ASP A 12 -16.95 5.70 7.71
N LYS A 13 -16.47 4.46 7.68
CA LYS A 13 -15.07 4.16 7.34
C LYS A 13 -14.75 4.59 5.91
N ALA A 14 -15.63 4.27 4.96
CA ALA A 14 -15.47 4.70 3.57
C ALA A 14 -15.46 6.23 3.45
N ARG A 15 -16.36 6.92 4.17
CA ARG A 15 -16.42 8.40 4.20
C ARG A 15 -15.12 9.00 4.71
N GLN A 16 -14.56 8.49 5.81
CA GLN A 16 -13.28 8.96 6.33
C GLN A 16 -12.13 8.78 5.34
N ILE A 17 -12.03 7.61 4.70
CA ILE A 17 -10.98 7.33 3.71
C ILE A 17 -11.12 8.30 2.52
N ILE A 18 -12.33 8.51 2.02
CA ILE A 18 -12.58 9.44 0.91
C ILE A 18 -12.19 10.87 1.29
N THR A 19 -12.61 11.35 2.48
CA THR A 19 -12.25 12.69 2.95
C THR A 19 -10.73 12.86 3.10
N LEU A 20 -10.03 11.84 3.62
CA LEU A 20 -8.58 11.84 3.70
C LEU A 20 -7.97 11.94 2.29
N MET A 21 -8.37 11.07 1.36
CA MET A 21 -7.81 11.01 0.02
C MET A 21 -8.03 12.32 -0.76
N ILE A 22 -9.22 12.93 -0.67
CA ILE A 22 -9.50 14.22 -1.33
C ILE A 22 -8.62 15.35 -0.78
N ALA A 23 -8.26 15.30 0.50
CA ALA A 23 -7.43 16.33 1.13
C ALA A 23 -5.94 16.22 0.77
N LEU A 24 -5.50 15.08 0.26
CA LEU A 24 -4.11 14.85 -0.17
C LEU A 24 -3.89 15.40 -1.59
N ASP A 25 -2.70 15.94 -1.84
CA ASP A 25 -2.26 16.21 -3.21
C ASP A 25 -2.07 14.89 -4.00
N PRO A 26 -2.03 14.93 -5.35
CA PRO A 26 -1.94 13.72 -6.17
C PRO A 26 -0.72 12.84 -5.87
N GLU A 27 0.41 13.42 -5.46
CA GLU A 27 1.62 12.68 -5.11
C GLU A 27 1.41 11.93 -3.79
N ALA A 28 0.89 12.61 -2.77
CA ALA A 28 0.56 12.02 -1.48
C ALA A 28 -0.55 10.97 -1.58
N GLN A 29 -1.53 11.13 -2.48
CA GLN A 29 -2.52 10.10 -2.80
C GLN A 29 -1.86 8.86 -3.39
N GLY A 30 -0.99 9.03 -4.40
CA GLY A 30 -0.26 7.93 -5.03
C GLY A 30 0.63 7.18 -4.04
N HIS A 31 1.35 7.92 -3.19
CA HIS A 31 2.18 7.35 -2.13
C HIS A 31 1.35 6.56 -1.11
N THR A 32 0.21 7.11 -0.67
CA THR A 32 -0.69 6.44 0.29
C THR A 32 -1.25 5.16 -0.31
N LEU A 33 -1.69 5.17 -1.57
CA LEU A 33 -2.19 3.99 -2.25
C LEU A 33 -1.09 2.92 -2.41
N ALA A 34 0.13 3.32 -2.81
CA ALA A 34 1.26 2.41 -2.92
C ALA A 34 1.57 1.71 -1.59
N ARG A 35 1.50 2.43 -0.47
CA ARG A 35 1.67 1.85 0.87
C ARG A 35 0.58 0.85 1.24
N LEU A 36 -0.67 1.12 0.85
CA LEU A 36 -1.77 0.18 1.08
C LEU A 36 -1.58 -1.10 0.26
N VAL A 37 -1.14 -1.00 -0.99
CA VAL A 37 -0.83 -2.16 -1.83
C VAL A 37 0.38 -2.93 -1.26
N ALA A 38 1.42 -2.25 -0.79
CA ALA A 38 2.54 -2.91 -0.14
C ALA A 38 2.11 -3.64 1.15
N ALA A 39 1.17 -3.06 1.91
CA ALA A 39 0.61 -3.66 3.11
C ALA A 39 -0.17 -4.96 2.82
N THR A 40 -0.74 -5.11 1.63
CA THR A 40 -1.44 -6.34 1.23
C THR A 40 -0.53 -7.39 0.62
N LEU A 41 0.56 -6.95 -0.03
CA LEU A 41 1.46 -7.83 -0.79
C LEU A 41 2.70 -8.29 -0.01
N HIS A 42 3.04 -7.66 1.13
CA HIS A 42 4.30 -7.95 1.81
C HIS A 42 4.45 -9.43 2.21
N GLY A 43 5.66 -9.98 2.06
CA GLY A 43 5.97 -11.37 2.40
C GLY A 43 5.98 -11.68 3.91
N GLY A 44 5.85 -10.67 4.77
CA GLY A 44 5.81 -10.81 6.22
C GLY A 44 6.64 -9.76 6.95
N PRO A 45 6.87 -9.92 8.26
CA PRO A 45 7.65 -8.99 9.06
C PRO A 45 9.09 -8.83 8.54
N GLY A 46 9.58 -7.60 8.49
CA GLY A 46 10.99 -7.30 8.16
C GLY A 46 11.28 -7.17 6.67
N THR A 47 10.31 -7.43 5.80
CA THR A 47 10.45 -7.19 4.36
C THR A 47 10.43 -5.70 4.05
N ALA A 48 11.08 -5.28 2.97
CA ALA A 48 11.09 -3.91 2.47
C ALA A 48 9.67 -3.41 2.17
N LEU A 49 8.79 -4.27 1.64
CA LEU A 49 7.37 -3.94 1.45
C LEU A 49 6.63 -3.69 2.78
N GLU A 50 6.92 -4.46 3.83
CA GLU A 50 6.35 -4.22 5.17
C GLU A 50 6.85 -2.89 5.74
N ARG A 51 8.16 -2.62 5.66
CA ARG A 51 8.75 -1.36 6.10
C ARG A 51 8.19 -0.17 5.35
N PHE A 52 7.99 -0.29 4.04
CA PHE A 52 7.38 0.75 3.23
C PHE A 52 5.92 0.99 3.64
N ALA A 53 5.14 -0.07 3.82
CA ALA A 53 3.77 0.01 4.31
C ALA A 53 3.69 0.73 5.67
N SER A 54 4.53 0.35 6.62
CA SER A 54 4.48 0.85 8.00
C SER A 54 5.05 2.26 8.16
N SER A 55 6.20 2.54 7.55
CA SER A 55 6.95 3.79 7.76
C SER A 55 6.83 4.81 6.61
N GLY A 56 6.42 4.38 5.42
CA GLY A 56 6.48 5.19 4.19
C GLY A 56 7.88 5.32 3.59
N THR A 57 8.91 4.73 4.22
CA THR A 57 10.27 4.74 3.68
C THR A 57 10.41 3.65 2.62
N LEU A 58 10.76 4.05 1.39
CA LEU A 58 10.91 3.14 0.27
C LEU A 58 12.38 2.80 0.02
N GLU A 59 12.71 1.52 0.14
CA GLU A 59 13.99 0.93 -0.31
C GLU A 59 13.77 0.27 -1.67
N SER A 60 13.87 1.06 -2.75
CA SER A 60 13.38 0.67 -4.07
C SER A 60 13.96 -0.64 -4.60
N GLU A 61 15.26 -0.87 -4.44
CA GLU A 61 15.92 -2.09 -4.93
C GLU A 61 15.43 -3.34 -4.18
N ALA A 62 15.39 -3.29 -2.85
CA ALA A 62 14.91 -4.39 -2.03
C ALA A 62 13.41 -4.66 -2.26
N ALA A 63 12.59 -3.60 -2.35
CA ALA A 63 11.16 -3.74 -2.62
C ALA A 63 10.87 -4.34 -4.01
N LEU A 64 11.64 -3.98 -5.04
CA LEU A 64 11.52 -4.59 -6.37
C LEU A 64 11.97 -6.05 -6.39
N ALA A 65 13.04 -6.38 -5.66
CA ALA A 65 13.49 -7.77 -5.51
C ALA A 65 12.38 -8.62 -4.88
N GLU A 66 11.76 -8.15 -3.79
CA GLU A 66 10.63 -8.82 -3.16
C GLU A 66 9.44 -8.98 -4.10
N LEU A 67 9.05 -7.93 -4.84
CA LEU A 67 7.95 -8.01 -5.80
C LEU A 67 8.16 -9.08 -6.88
N ASN A 68 9.39 -9.25 -7.36
CA ASN A 68 9.71 -10.26 -8.38
C ASN A 68 9.61 -11.70 -7.85
N GLU A 69 9.75 -11.89 -6.54
CA GLU A 69 9.64 -13.19 -5.88
C GLU A 69 8.20 -13.55 -5.49
N LEU A 70 7.29 -12.59 -5.47
CA LEU A 70 5.90 -12.82 -5.07
C LEU A 70 5.18 -13.78 -6.02
N ARG A 71 4.26 -14.53 -5.40
CA ARG A 71 3.26 -15.36 -6.09
C ARG A 71 1.91 -14.92 -5.56
N VAL A 72 1.16 -14.22 -6.40
CA VAL A 72 -0.17 -13.70 -6.07
C VAL A 72 -1.23 -14.37 -6.95
N PRO A 73 -2.51 -14.37 -6.53
CA PRO A 73 -3.62 -14.71 -7.41
C PRO A 73 -3.66 -13.78 -8.64
N LEU A 74 -4.20 -14.29 -9.76
CA LEU A 74 -4.28 -13.57 -11.04
C LEU A 74 -4.92 -12.18 -10.88
N GLU A 75 -5.92 -12.06 -10.00
CA GLU A 75 -6.66 -10.82 -9.74
C GLU A 75 -5.79 -9.71 -9.12
N GLN A 76 -4.60 -10.05 -8.61
CA GLN A 76 -3.68 -9.13 -7.96
C GLN A 76 -2.42 -8.84 -8.80
N GLU A 77 -2.29 -9.41 -10.00
CA GLU A 77 -1.14 -9.14 -10.87
C GLU A 77 -1.03 -7.64 -11.22
N ASP A 78 -2.17 -6.98 -11.47
CA ASP A 78 -2.22 -5.54 -11.73
C ASP A 78 -1.72 -4.71 -10.53
N TRP A 79 -1.80 -5.25 -9.31
CA TRP A 79 -1.31 -4.58 -8.11
C TRP A 79 0.22 -4.63 -8.05
N ILE A 80 0.82 -5.77 -8.42
CA ILE A 80 2.27 -5.92 -8.56
C ILE A 80 2.79 -4.94 -9.61
N ASP A 81 2.19 -4.93 -10.80
CA ASP A 81 2.60 -4.07 -11.91
C ASP A 81 2.48 -2.58 -11.55
N THR A 82 1.36 -2.19 -10.92
CA THR A 82 1.14 -0.81 -10.47
C THR A 82 2.14 -0.40 -9.39
N LEU A 83 2.40 -1.25 -8.39
CA LEU A 83 3.37 -0.95 -7.34
C LEU A 83 4.80 -0.93 -7.89
N GLY A 84 5.15 -1.85 -8.79
CA GLY A 84 6.43 -1.87 -9.49
C GLY A 84 6.69 -0.57 -10.26
N ARG A 85 5.70 -0.10 -11.03
CA ARG A 85 5.77 1.22 -11.70
C ARG A 85 5.96 2.35 -10.70
N TYR A 86 5.20 2.37 -9.61
CA TYR A 86 5.34 3.40 -8.58
C TYR A 86 6.77 3.42 -8.01
N ILE A 87 7.33 2.26 -7.68
CA ILE A 87 8.68 2.15 -7.13
C ILE A 87 9.73 2.63 -8.13
N LEU A 88 9.61 2.25 -9.41
CA LEU A 88 10.53 2.69 -10.47
C LEU A 88 10.50 4.20 -10.68
N LEU A 89 9.32 4.82 -10.68
CA LEU A 89 9.17 6.27 -10.82
C LEU A 89 9.79 7.04 -9.65
N ASN A 90 9.68 6.50 -8.43
CA ASN A 90 10.18 7.14 -7.22
C ASN A 90 11.64 6.78 -6.89
N ALA A 91 12.20 5.72 -7.49
CA ALA A 91 13.62 5.37 -7.38
C ALA A 91 14.54 6.41 -8.04
N GLY A 92 14.08 7.04 -9.14
CA GLY A 92 14.85 8.04 -9.89
C GLY A 92 14.74 9.47 -9.38
N ALA A 93 13.78 9.77 -8.50
CA ALA A 93 13.57 11.12 -7.96
C ALA A 93 14.60 11.54 -6.89
N ARG A 94 15.49 10.61 -6.49
CA ARG A 94 16.62 10.85 -5.60
C ARG A 94 17.94 10.62 -6.35
N SER A 95 18.35 11.59 -7.16
CA SER A 95 19.74 11.76 -7.64
C SER A 95 20.19 13.18 -7.35
#